data_AF-A0A4R1B7S9-F1
#
_entry.id   AF-A0A4R1B7S9-F1
#
_cell.length_a   1.000
_cell.length_b   1.000
_cell.length_c   1.000
_cell.angle_alpha   90.00
_cell.angle_beta   90.00
_cell.angle_gamma   90.00
#
_symmetry.space_group_name_H-M   'P 1'
#
loop_
_entity.id
_entity.type
_entity.pdbx_description
1 polymer ?
#
loop_
_entity_poly.entity_id
_entity_poly.type
_entity_poly.pdbx_seq_one_letter_code
_entity_poly.pdbx_strand_id
1 'polypeptide(L)'
;MNERLKDILTHLNPEVDQETLLRYLEGRLAPEKQHELEAQLLDAEFEAEALEGLQQLPDKKALPGIIEALNQDLKKKTQKRKARRRKLNVAVEPWLLVTLVVVLLLVIVGYIVVHTMLKP
;
A
#
# COMPACT_ATOMS: atom_id res chain seq x y z
N MET A 1 5.00 7.29 4.17
CA MET A 1 4.46 6.39 3.10
C MET A 1 5.16 6.86 1.83
N ASN A 2 5.79 5.99 1.03
CA ASN A 2 6.61 6.44 -0.11
C ASN A 2 5.70 7.00 -1.21
N GLU A 3 5.73 8.32 -1.41
CA GLU A 3 4.97 9.02 -2.47
C GLU A 3 5.31 8.49 -3.88
N ARG A 4 6.56 8.05 -4.11
CA ARG A 4 6.99 7.40 -5.37
C ARG A 4 6.21 6.15 -5.77
N LEU A 5 5.60 5.42 -4.82
CA LEU A 5 4.76 4.25 -5.17
C LEU A 5 3.42 4.69 -5.76
N LYS A 6 2.92 5.89 -5.40
CA LYS A 6 1.71 6.43 -6.02
C LYS A 6 1.98 6.79 -7.48
N ASP A 7 3.13 7.38 -7.77
CA ASP A 7 3.55 7.76 -9.15
C ASP A 7 3.60 6.55 -10.09
N ILE A 8 4.15 5.41 -9.65
CA ILE A 8 4.22 4.20 -10.49
C ILE A 8 2.83 3.62 -10.79
N LEU A 9 1.88 3.75 -9.85
CA LEU A 9 0.49 3.29 -10.04
C LEU A 9 -0.37 4.31 -10.80
N THR A 10 0.03 5.58 -10.89
CA THR A 10 -0.67 6.59 -11.69
C THR A 10 -0.35 6.46 -13.18
N HIS A 11 0.71 5.74 -13.52
CA HIS A 11 1.09 5.38 -14.89
C HIS A 11 0.59 4.00 -15.35
N LEU A 12 -0.07 3.21 -14.48
CA LEU A 12 -0.87 2.08 -14.96
C LEU A 12 -2.13 2.69 -15.57
N ASN A 13 -2.24 2.62 -16.89
CA ASN A 13 -3.16 3.39 -17.69
C ASN A 13 -4.61 3.23 -17.16
N PRO A 14 -5.23 4.28 -16.59
CA PRO A 14 -6.60 4.21 -16.06
C PRO A 14 -7.66 4.23 -17.16
N GLU A 15 -7.27 4.17 -18.44
CA GLU A 15 -8.17 4.44 -19.56
C GLU A 15 -9.15 3.29 -19.82
N VAL A 16 -8.77 2.04 -19.52
CA VAL A 16 -9.65 0.90 -19.75
C VAL A 16 -10.40 0.52 -18.47
N ASP A 17 -11.68 0.87 -18.45
CA ASP A 17 -12.59 0.53 -17.36
C ASP A 17 -12.68 -1.00 -17.12
N GLN A 18 -12.47 -1.41 -15.86
CA GLN A 18 -12.47 -2.81 -15.44
C GLN A 18 -13.80 -3.52 -15.74
N GLU A 19 -14.92 -2.82 -15.59
CA GLU A 19 -16.24 -3.39 -15.87
C GLU A 19 -16.40 -3.69 -17.38
N THR A 20 -15.90 -2.80 -18.22
CA THR A 20 -15.87 -2.97 -19.68
C THR A 20 -15.03 -4.19 -20.08
N LEU A 21 -13.85 -4.39 -19.48
CA LEU A 21 -13.00 -5.58 -19.71
C LEU A 21 -13.69 -6.88 -19.30
N LEU A 22 -14.35 -6.91 -18.15
CA LEU A 22 -15.08 -8.08 -17.68
C LEU A 22 -16.22 -8.44 -18.63
N ARG A 23 -17.00 -7.44 -19.07
CA ARG A 23 -18.08 -7.64 -20.06
C ARG A 23 -17.54 -8.13 -21.40
N TYR A 24 -16.37 -7.64 -21.84
CA TYR A 24 -15.69 -8.12 -23.04
C TYR A 24 -15.29 -9.60 -22.90
N LEU A 25 -14.62 -9.97 -21.80
CA LEU A 25 -14.20 -11.35 -21.52
C LEU A 25 -15.39 -12.31 -21.46
N GLU A 26 -16.50 -11.89 -20.88
CA GLU A 26 -17.76 -12.64 -20.81
C GLU A 26 -18.53 -12.72 -22.14
N GLY A 27 -18.11 -11.98 -23.18
CA GLY A 27 -18.79 -11.92 -24.48
C GLY A 27 -20.12 -11.14 -24.46
N ARG A 28 -20.29 -10.23 -23.49
CA ARG A 28 -21.50 -9.42 -23.28
C ARG A 28 -21.35 -7.95 -23.70
N LEU A 29 -20.18 -7.55 -24.18
CA LEU A 29 -19.93 -6.18 -24.63
C LEU A 29 -20.52 -5.98 -26.04
N ALA A 30 -21.14 -4.83 -26.29
CA ALA A 30 -21.71 -4.51 -27.61
C ALA A 30 -20.61 -4.40 -28.69
N PRO A 31 -20.86 -4.81 -29.95
CA PRO A 31 -19.84 -4.86 -31.00
C PRO A 31 -19.10 -3.54 -31.25
N GLU A 32 -19.81 -2.41 -31.20
CA GLU A 32 -19.16 -1.09 -31.37
C GLU A 32 -18.11 -0.84 -30.28
N LYS A 33 -18.45 -1.16 -29.03
CA LYS A 33 -17.55 -1.01 -27.89
C LYS A 33 -16.41 -2.03 -27.86
N GLN A 34 -16.60 -3.21 -28.45
CA GLN A 34 -15.52 -4.19 -28.60
C GLN A 34 -14.42 -3.64 -29.52
N HIS A 35 -14.80 -3.08 -30.66
CA HIS A 35 -13.85 -2.47 -31.58
C HIS A 35 -13.12 -1.26 -30.98
N GLU A 36 -13.83 -0.40 -30.24
CA GLU A 36 -13.21 0.71 -29.52
C GLU A 36 -12.17 0.21 -28.49
N LEU A 37 -12.51 -0.83 -27.73
CA LEU A 37 -11.61 -1.46 -26.76
C LEU A 37 -10.39 -2.07 -27.43
N GLU A 38 -10.59 -2.84 -28.51
CA GLU A 38 -9.48 -3.44 -29.27
C GLU A 38 -8.56 -2.39 -29.87
N ALA A 39 -9.11 -1.28 -30.38
CA ALA A 39 -8.33 -0.15 -30.88
C ALA A 39 -7.49 0.51 -29.79
N GLN A 40 -8.02 0.67 -28.57
CA GLN A 40 -7.28 1.19 -27.42
C GLN A 40 -6.14 0.26 -27.00
N LEU A 41 -6.36 -1.06 -27.07
CA LEU A 41 -5.36 -2.07 -26.69
C LEU A 41 -4.21 -2.19 -27.70
N LEU A 42 -4.39 -1.76 -28.95
CA LEU A 42 -3.32 -1.73 -29.95
C LEU A 42 -2.15 -0.82 -29.52
N ASP A 43 -2.45 0.26 -28.79
CA ASP A 43 -1.43 1.19 -28.28
C ASP A 43 -0.80 0.69 -26.96
N ALA A 44 -1.31 -0.40 -26.38
CA ALA A 44 -0.91 -0.97 -25.09
C ALA A 44 -0.58 -2.47 -25.19
N GLU A 45 0.58 -2.80 -25.79
CA GLU A 45 1.05 -4.18 -26.02
C GLU A 45 0.97 -5.08 -24.77
N PHE A 46 1.33 -4.54 -23.59
CA PHE A 46 1.25 -5.28 -22.32
C PHE A 46 -0.19 -5.61 -21.91
N GLU A 47 -1.12 -4.68 -22.11
CA GLU A 47 -2.53 -4.87 -21.76
C GLU A 47 -3.21 -5.84 -22.73
N ALA A 48 -2.85 -5.76 -24.02
CA ALA A 48 -3.29 -6.71 -25.05
C ALA A 48 -2.84 -8.14 -24.74
N GLU A 49 -1.56 -8.35 -24.43
CA GLU A 49 -1.02 -9.66 -24.06
C GLU A 49 -1.68 -10.20 -22.78
N ALA A 50 -1.87 -9.34 -21.77
CA ALA A 50 -2.55 -9.72 -20.53
C ALA A 50 -4.01 -10.11 -20.78
N LEU A 51 -4.72 -9.39 -21.65
CA LEU A 51 -6.11 -9.67 -21.99
C LEU A 51 -6.25 -11.01 -22.74
N GLU A 52 -5.35 -11.28 -23.68
CA GLU A 52 -5.29 -12.57 -24.38
C GLU A 52 -5.10 -13.72 -23.37
N GLY A 53 -4.17 -13.55 -22.41
CA GLY A 53 -3.98 -14.52 -21.33
C GLY A 53 -5.24 -14.77 -20.49
N LEU A 54 -6.03 -13.72 -20.21
CA LEU A 54 -7.31 -13.85 -19.51
C LEU A 54 -8.39 -14.52 -20.37
N GLN A 55 -8.38 -14.32 -21.69
CA GLN A 55 -9.31 -14.97 -22.61
C GLN A 55 -9.12 -16.49 -22.67
N GLN A 56 -7.90 -16.98 -22.44
CA GLN A 56 -7.56 -18.41 -22.40
C GLN A 56 -8.10 -19.13 -21.16
N LEU A 57 -8.63 -18.41 -20.17
CA LEU A 57 -9.21 -19.04 -18.99
C LEU A 57 -10.50 -19.82 -19.34
N PRO A 58 -10.63 -21.06 -18.84
CA PRO A 58 -11.77 -21.92 -19.18
C PRO A 58 -13.10 -21.43 -18.58
N ASP A 59 -13.08 -20.81 -17.40
CA ASP A 59 -14.27 -20.28 -16.74
C ASP A 59 -14.18 -18.77 -16.53
N LYS A 60 -14.63 -18.03 -17.54
CA LYS A 60 -14.72 -16.57 -17.53
C LYS A 60 -15.72 -16.04 -16.49
N LYS A 61 -16.71 -16.85 -16.07
CA LYS A 61 -17.69 -16.43 -15.06
C LYS A 61 -17.11 -16.42 -13.65
N ALA A 62 -16.01 -17.13 -13.42
CA ALA A 62 -15.29 -17.14 -12.15
C ALA A 62 -14.37 -15.91 -11.98
N LEU A 63 -14.06 -15.17 -13.05
CA LEU A 63 -13.15 -14.02 -13.04
C LEU A 63 -13.47 -12.97 -11.96
N PRO A 64 -14.73 -12.52 -11.77
CA PRO A 64 -15.04 -11.55 -10.71
C PRO A 64 -14.67 -12.05 -9.32
N GLY A 65 -14.96 -13.33 -9.03
CA GLY A 65 -14.62 -13.95 -7.75
C GLY A 65 -13.10 -14.11 -7.54
N ILE A 66 -12.36 -14.44 -8.60
CA ILE A 66 -10.89 -14.53 -8.58
C ILE A 66 -10.29 -13.15 -8.26
N ILE A 67 -10.79 -12.09 -8.89
CA ILE A 67 -10.33 -10.71 -8.66
C ILE A 67 -10.61 -10.29 -7.22
N GLU A 68 -11.82 -10.56 -6.71
CA GLU A 68 -12.18 -10.23 -5.34
C GLU A 68 -11.28 -10.95 -4.33
N ALA A 69 -11.05 -12.26 -4.52
CA ALA A 69 -10.16 -13.05 -3.70
C ALA A 69 -8.72 -12.51 -3.74
N LEU A 70 -8.21 -12.20 -4.93
CA LEU A 70 -6.86 -11.64 -5.11
C LEU A 70 -6.71 -10.30 -4.38
N ASN A 71 -7.68 -9.40 -4.52
CA ASN A 71 -7.70 -8.10 -3.84
C ASN A 71 -7.71 -8.26 -2.32
N GLN A 72 -8.55 -9.17 -1.81
CA GLN A 72 -8.61 -9.46 -0.38
C GLN A 72 -7.26 -9.99 0.14
N ASP A 73 -6.63 -10.90 -0.61
CA ASP A 73 -5.40 -11.54 -0.21
C ASP A 73 -4.19 -10.60 -0.28
N LEU A 74 -4.14 -9.73 -1.29
CA LEU A 74 -3.17 -8.63 -1.40
C LEU A 74 -3.29 -7.68 -0.20
N LYS A 75 -4.52 -7.25 0.14
CA LYS A 75 -4.78 -6.40 1.30
C LYS A 75 -4.34 -7.07 2.60
N LYS A 76 -4.62 -8.37 2.76
CA LYS A 76 -4.20 -9.15 3.94
C LYS A 76 -2.68 -9.26 4.06
N LYS A 77 -1.97 -9.56 2.96
CA LYS A 77 -0.50 -9.69 2.93
C LYS A 77 0.21 -8.36 3.18
N THR A 78 -0.30 -7.27 2.61
CA THR A 78 0.26 -5.92 2.82
C THR A 78 0.00 -5.41 4.24
N GLN A 79 -1.21 -5.64 4.80
CA GLN A 79 -1.52 -5.30 6.18
C GLN A 79 -0.65 -6.06 7.19
N LYS A 80 -0.40 -7.36 6.99
CA LYS A 80 0.52 -8.13 7.85
C LYS A 80 1.94 -7.53 7.87
N ARG A 81 2.47 -7.13 6.71
CA ARG A 81 3.77 -6.45 6.62
C ARG A 81 3.75 -5.09 7.33
N LYS A 82 2.68 -4.30 7.17
CA LYS A 82 2.54 -3.00 7.84
C LYS A 82 2.44 -3.15 9.36
N ALA A 83 1.67 -4.12 9.85
CA ALA A 83 1.54 -4.43 11.27
C ALA A 83 2.89 -4.89 11.87
N ARG A 84 3.63 -5.74 11.15
CA ARG A 84 4.98 -6.17 11.58
C ARG A 84 5.96 -5.01 11.66
N ARG A 85 5.96 -4.10 10.67
CA ARG A 85 6.78 -2.87 10.72
C ARG A 85 6.37 -1.93 11.86
N ARG A 86 5.06 -1.81 12.14
CA ARG A 86 4.55 -0.98 13.23
C ARG A 86 4.93 -1.53 14.62
N LYS A 87 5.02 -2.86 14.79
CA LYS A 87 5.54 -3.48 16.02
C LYS A 87 7.03 -3.23 16.24
N LEU A 88 7.82 -3.01 15.19
CA LEU A 88 9.25 -2.70 15.28
C LEU A 88 9.53 -1.21 15.52
N ASN A 89 8.57 -0.33 15.23
CA ASN A 89 8.57 1.04 15.74
C ASN A 89 8.11 1.00 17.20
N VAL A 90 8.97 0.50 18.07
CA VAL A 90 8.83 0.65 19.52
C VAL A 90 8.86 2.15 19.78
N ALA A 91 7.68 2.72 20.04
CA ALA A 91 7.59 4.10 20.49
C ALA A 91 8.38 4.20 21.79
N VAL A 92 9.32 5.15 21.84
CA VAL A 92 10.02 5.46 23.09
C VAL A 92 8.93 5.75 24.12
N GLU A 93 8.87 4.94 25.16
CA GLU A 93 7.80 5.05 26.15
C GLU A 93 7.91 6.43 26.81
N PRO A 94 6.85 7.26 26.84
CA PRO A 94 6.95 8.64 27.33
C PRO A 94 7.50 8.73 28.76
N TRP A 95 7.27 7.69 29.57
CA TRP A 95 7.85 7.53 30.89
C TRP A 95 9.38 7.50 30.92
N LEU A 96 10.01 6.93 29.89
CA LEU A 96 11.47 6.87 29.77
C LEU A 96 12.08 8.28 29.59
N LEU A 97 11.37 9.17 28.90
CA LEU A 97 11.79 10.57 28.77
C LEU A 97 11.62 11.31 30.11
N VAL A 98 10.50 11.10 30.80
CA VAL A 98 10.24 11.70 32.12
C VAL A 98 11.28 11.25 33.15
N THR A 99 11.59 9.95 33.24
CA THR A 99 12.60 9.44 34.18
C THR A 99 13.98 10.00 33.86
N LEU A 100 14.36 10.10 32.58
CA LEU A 100 15.62 10.71 32.17
C LEU A 100 15.72 12.18 32.63
N VAL A 101 14.66 12.97 32.44
CA VAL A 101 14.62 14.38 32.88
C VAL A 101 14.71 14.50 34.39
N VAL A 102 14.00 13.66 35.14
CA VAL A 102 14.04 13.66 36.62
C VAL A 102 15.45 13.33 37.13
N VAL A 103 16.10 12.31 36.56
CA VAL A 103 17.48 11.94 36.91
C VAL A 103 18.44 13.10 36.63
N LEU A 104 18.28 13.78 35.49
CA LEU A 104 19.12 14.92 35.11
C LEU A 104 18.92 16.11 36.07
N LEU A 105 17.68 16.38 36.49
CA LEU A 105 17.38 17.39 37.51
C LEU A 105 17.99 17.04 38.87
N LEU A 106 17.95 15.77 39.29
CA LEU A 106 18.58 15.32 40.54
C LEU A 106 20.10 15.55 40.52
N VAL A 107 20.75 15.29 39.39
CA VAL A 107 22.19 15.58 39.21
C VAL A 107 22.47 17.08 39.33
N ILE A 108 21.65 17.93 38.71
CA ILE A 108 21.79 19.39 38.79
C ILE A 108 21.60 19.88 40.23
N VAL A 109 20.54 19.43 40.92
CA VAL A 109 20.28 19.81 42.31
C VAL A 109 21.42 19.34 43.21
N GLY A 110 21.87 18.09 43.06
CA GLY A 110 23.02 17.56 43.79
C GLY A 110 24.28 18.41 43.59
N TYR A 111 24.56 18.79 42.34
CA TYR A 111 25.67 19.68 42.02
C TYR A 111 25.54 21.06 42.70
N ILE A 112 24.36 21.66 42.67
CA ILE A 112 24.10 22.95 43.31
C ILE A 112 24.34 22.86 44.83
N VAL A 113 23.79 21.84 45.49
CA VAL A 113 23.93 21.64 46.95
C VAL A 113 25.39 21.45 47.33
N VAL A 114 26.14 20.63 46.60
CA VAL A 114 27.58 20.46 46.84
C VAL A 114 28.30 21.78 46.63
N HIS A 115 27.98 22.54 45.57
CA HIS A 115 28.65 23.80 45.31
C HIS A 115 28.34 24.90 46.34
N THR A 116 27.11 24.97 46.86
CA THR A 116 26.74 25.93 47.91
C THR A 116 27.28 25.55 49.28
N MET A 117 27.39 24.27 49.60
CA MET A 117 27.99 23.81 50.87
C MET A 117 29.52 23.84 50.86
N LEU A 118 30.16 23.73 49.69
CA LEU A 118 31.62 23.72 49.56
C LEU A 118 32.23 25.11 49.28
N LYS A 119 31.39 26.15 49.16
CA LYS A 119 31.84 27.55 49.21
C LYS A 119 31.82 28.00 50.67
N PRO A 120 32.99 28.29 51.30
CA PRO A 120 33.05 28.83 52.65
C PRO A 120 32.45 30.24 52.73
#